data_AF-A0A835YMG4-F1
#
_entry.id   AF-A0A835YMG4-F1
#
_cell.length_a   1.000
_cell.length_b   1.000
_cell.length_c   1.000
_cell.angle_alpha   90.00
_cell.angle_beta   90.00
_cell.angle_gamma   90.00
#
_symmetry.space_group_name_H-M   'P 1'
#
loop_
_entity.id
_entity.type
_entity.pdbx_description
1 polymer ?
#
loop_
_entity_poly.entity_id
_entity_poly.type
_entity_poly.pdbx_seq_one_letter_code
_entity_poly.pdbx_strand_id
1 'polypeptide(L)'
;RLLRVVTDIDDTVKSSGNLRLAGVIPLGGIDAQYERGQFYPGVFQFGLELAAHGVPRGLMPLPIAVLTARAKELLFALELDMEHPVSVAYRQCGAENGMEGWGLGPILYGSVKEWICWTRKSRRKVKNFRRLMELDGRNAIARGYMTEYVFIGDTGEGDFKAGIKMCENFPRELRALFLHMVYCVDDVCKVPEDYAVNGVPVLFFKTYVGAARKAYEAGLLNRYAVERVIAKAVEELEYSGAPRTSSKWSDLEADIEAA
;
A
#
# COMPACT_ATOMS: atom_id res chain seq x y z
N ARG A 1 12.41 -4.88 -16.96
CA ARG A 1 11.46 -3.84 -16.48
C ARG A 1 11.60 -3.79 -14.97
N LEU A 2 11.45 -2.64 -14.34
CA LEU A 2 11.47 -2.52 -12.87
C LEU A 2 10.05 -2.19 -12.38
N LEU A 3 9.69 -2.73 -11.22
CA LEU A 3 8.39 -2.48 -10.62
C LEU A 3 8.45 -1.29 -9.66
N ARG A 4 7.59 -0.30 -9.87
CA ARG A 4 7.32 0.78 -8.93
C ARG A 4 6.11 0.39 -8.09
N VAL A 5 6.34 0.21 -6.79
CA VAL A 5 5.26 0.09 -5.83
C VAL A 5 4.79 1.48 -5.44
N VAL A 6 3.50 1.72 -5.61
CA VAL A 6 2.83 2.97 -5.28
C VAL A 6 1.81 2.69 -4.19
N THR A 7 1.88 3.39 -3.06
CA THR A 7 1.02 3.12 -1.91
C THR A 7 0.33 4.39 -1.41
N ASP A 8 -0.91 4.24 -0.91
CA ASP A 8 -1.42 5.17 0.11
C ASP A 8 -0.79 4.86 1.48
N ILE A 9 -1.05 5.68 2.50
CA ILE A 9 -0.50 5.55 3.85
C ILE A 9 -1.58 5.23 4.87
N ASP A 10 -2.65 6.02 4.93
CA ASP A 10 -3.62 5.92 6.01
C ASP A 10 -4.61 4.81 5.62
N ASP A 11 -4.88 3.87 6.53
CA ASP A 11 -5.64 2.63 6.28
C ASP A 11 -5.05 1.68 5.23
N THR A 12 -3.90 2.02 4.66
CA THR A 12 -3.13 1.13 3.78
C THR A 12 -1.87 0.65 4.48
N VAL A 13 -1.00 1.56 4.94
CA VAL A 13 0.26 1.23 5.64
C VAL A 13 0.08 1.21 7.15
N LYS A 14 -0.71 2.14 7.67
CA LYS A 14 -1.01 2.25 9.08
C LYS A 14 -2.49 2.51 9.30
N SER A 15 -3.02 2.02 10.40
CA SER A 15 -4.41 2.25 10.75
C SER A 15 -4.68 3.70 11.15
N SER A 16 -5.79 4.25 10.69
CA SER A 16 -6.31 5.54 11.13
C SER A 16 -7.02 5.47 12.49
N GLY A 17 -7.41 4.28 12.94
CA GLY A 17 -8.19 4.05 14.15
C GLY A 17 -9.60 4.65 14.12
N ASN A 18 -10.16 4.89 12.92
CA ASN A 18 -11.50 5.45 12.69
C ASN A 18 -11.77 6.73 13.52
N LEU A 19 -10.75 7.57 13.68
CA LEU A 19 -10.88 8.81 14.44
C LEU A 19 -11.88 9.74 13.74
N ARG A 20 -12.86 10.29 14.48
CA ARG A 20 -13.86 11.20 13.92
C ARG A 20 -13.87 12.56 14.60
N LEU A 21 -13.83 13.63 13.81
CA LEU A 21 -14.10 14.99 14.28
C LEU A 21 -15.59 15.12 14.60
N ALA A 22 -15.89 15.58 15.81
CA ALA A 22 -17.26 15.74 16.31
C ALA A 22 -18.11 14.47 16.18
N GLY A 23 -17.49 13.28 16.20
CA GLY A 23 -18.18 11.99 16.07
C GLY A 23 -18.72 11.66 14.67
N VAL A 24 -18.62 12.58 13.70
CA VAL A 24 -19.28 12.43 12.38
C VAL A 24 -18.28 12.39 11.23
N ILE A 25 -17.23 13.22 11.26
CA ILE A 25 -16.32 13.40 10.11
C ILE A 25 -15.05 12.57 10.32
N PRO A 26 -14.74 11.56 9.48
CA PRO A 26 -13.50 10.81 9.59
C PRO A 26 -12.27 11.73 9.44
N LEU A 27 -11.36 11.66 10.41
CA LEU A 27 -10.06 12.35 10.45
C LEU A 27 -8.97 11.39 9.99
N GLY A 28 -9.05 10.98 8.73
CA GLY A 28 -8.23 9.93 8.12
C GLY A 28 -9.14 8.86 7.53
N GLY A 29 -8.68 7.61 7.57
CA GLY A 29 -9.46 6.44 7.22
C GLY A 29 -10.54 6.05 8.24
N ILE A 30 -11.05 4.84 8.09
CA ILE A 30 -12.20 4.26 8.78
C ILE A 30 -11.89 2.94 9.49
N ASP A 31 -10.68 2.38 9.34
CA ASP A 31 -10.28 1.15 10.02
C ASP A 31 -10.31 1.33 11.54
N ALA A 32 -10.99 0.41 12.23
CA ALA A 32 -11.06 0.35 13.68
C ALA A 32 -10.50 -0.97 14.25
N GLN A 33 -10.01 -1.88 13.41
CA GLN A 33 -9.46 -3.17 13.86
C GLN A 33 -8.13 -2.99 14.58
N TYR A 34 -7.33 -2.02 14.16
CA TYR A 34 -6.01 -1.71 14.71
C TYR A 34 -6.00 -0.36 15.43
N GLU A 35 -5.04 -0.17 16.32
CA GLU A 35 -4.88 1.10 17.01
C GLU A 35 -4.40 2.19 16.05
N ARG A 36 -4.80 3.43 16.30
CA ARG A 36 -4.41 4.56 15.47
C ARG A 36 -2.88 4.67 15.41
N GLY A 37 -2.34 4.63 14.20
CA GLY A 37 -0.92 4.72 13.92
C GLY A 37 -0.19 3.37 13.95
N GLN A 38 -0.85 2.29 14.36
CA GLN A 38 -0.30 0.94 14.27
C GLN A 38 -0.10 0.55 12.80
N PHE A 39 1.07 0.00 12.47
CA PHE A 39 1.33 -0.55 11.15
C PHE A 39 0.63 -1.90 10.96
N TYR A 40 0.16 -2.15 9.75
CA TYR A 40 -0.41 -3.45 9.41
C TYR A 40 0.71 -4.50 9.31
N PRO A 41 0.57 -5.67 9.95
CA PRO A 41 1.64 -6.68 9.95
C PRO A 41 2.03 -7.11 8.53
N GLY A 42 3.32 -7.15 8.24
CA GLY A 42 3.91 -7.55 6.97
C GLY A 42 3.92 -6.48 5.88
N VAL A 43 3.37 -5.28 6.11
CA VAL A 43 3.20 -4.25 5.07
C VAL A 43 4.52 -3.82 4.42
N PHE A 44 5.55 -3.60 5.23
CA PHE A 44 6.85 -3.12 4.74
C PHE A 44 7.56 -4.21 3.96
N GLN A 45 7.53 -5.45 4.46
CA GLN A 45 8.11 -6.61 3.78
C GLN A 45 7.39 -6.85 2.44
N PHE A 46 6.07 -6.79 2.40
CA PHE A 46 5.31 -6.95 1.16
C PHE A 46 5.68 -5.89 0.10
N GLY A 47 5.75 -4.62 0.52
CA GLY A 47 6.19 -3.53 -0.35
C GLY A 47 7.60 -3.74 -0.89
N LEU A 48 8.53 -4.21 -0.05
CA LEU A 48 9.89 -4.53 -0.45
C LEU A 48 9.95 -5.69 -1.46
N GLU A 49 9.25 -6.79 -1.17
CA GLU A 49 9.23 -7.97 -2.03
C GLU A 49 8.67 -7.66 -3.43
N LEU A 50 7.61 -6.85 -3.51
CA LEU A 50 7.09 -6.36 -4.78
C LEU A 50 8.12 -5.50 -5.50
N ALA A 51 8.74 -4.53 -4.82
CA ALA A 51 9.71 -3.64 -5.44
C ALA A 51 10.96 -4.40 -5.94
N ALA A 52 11.37 -5.45 -5.23
CA ALA A 52 12.48 -6.32 -5.58
C ALA A 52 12.15 -7.35 -6.67
N HIS A 53 10.87 -7.53 -7.00
CA HIS A 53 10.45 -8.50 -8.01
C HIS A 53 11.07 -8.21 -9.38
N GLY A 54 11.78 -9.20 -9.93
CA GLY A 54 12.42 -9.09 -11.24
C GLY A 54 13.60 -8.14 -11.29
N VAL A 55 14.07 -7.62 -10.16
CA VAL A 55 15.26 -6.76 -10.08
C VAL A 55 16.51 -7.63 -10.26
N PRO A 56 17.41 -7.31 -11.22
CA PRO A 56 18.65 -8.03 -11.39
C PRO A 56 19.54 -7.99 -10.14
N ARG A 57 20.29 -9.07 -9.90
CA ARG A 57 21.23 -9.15 -8.78
C ARG A 57 22.21 -7.97 -8.80
N GLY A 58 22.38 -7.32 -7.65
CA GLY A 58 23.27 -6.17 -7.49
C GLY A 58 22.66 -4.82 -7.87
N LEU A 59 21.41 -4.80 -8.36
CA LEU A 59 20.65 -3.55 -8.51
C LEU A 59 19.69 -3.37 -7.34
N MET A 60 19.55 -2.12 -6.93
CA MET A 60 18.60 -1.71 -5.92
C MET A 60 17.18 -1.63 -6.50
N PRO A 61 16.15 -2.20 -5.84
CA PRO A 61 14.76 -1.95 -6.22
C PRO A 61 14.43 -0.45 -6.21
N LEU A 62 13.43 -0.08 -6.99
CA LEU A 62 12.90 1.28 -6.94
C LEU A 62 12.32 1.55 -5.54
N PRO A 63 12.51 2.76 -4.98
CA PRO A 63 11.91 3.10 -3.70
C PRO A 63 10.39 3.22 -3.81
N ILE A 64 9.69 3.04 -2.70
CA ILE A 64 8.23 3.12 -2.62
C ILE A 64 7.77 4.54 -2.95
N ALA A 65 6.87 4.70 -3.91
CA ALA A 65 6.21 5.98 -4.15
C ALA A 65 4.93 6.08 -3.32
N VAL A 66 4.62 7.28 -2.86
CA VAL A 66 3.45 7.53 -2.00
C VAL A 66 2.47 8.47 -2.67
N LEU A 67 1.19 8.07 -2.75
CA LEU A 67 0.07 8.90 -3.20
C LEU A 67 -0.88 9.13 -2.03
N THR A 68 -0.63 10.18 -1.25
CA THR A 68 -1.43 10.46 -0.04
C THR A 68 -2.45 11.57 -0.27
N ALA A 69 -3.63 11.42 0.32
CA ALA A 69 -4.64 12.48 0.38
C ALA A 69 -4.29 13.59 1.40
N ARG A 70 -3.23 13.42 2.21
CA ARG A 70 -2.77 14.42 3.18
C ARG A 70 -2.52 15.75 2.48
N ALA A 71 -3.05 16.79 3.09
CA ALA A 71 -3.04 18.12 2.52
C ALA A 71 -1.63 18.72 2.53
N LYS A 72 -1.16 19.16 1.36
CA LYS A 72 0.14 19.83 1.23
C LYS A 72 0.24 21.08 2.10
N GLU A 73 -0.87 21.76 2.36
CA GLU A 73 -0.92 22.96 3.18
C GLU A 73 -0.70 22.67 4.68
N LEU A 74 -0.75 21.40 5.08
CA LEU A 74 -0.52 20.95 6.46
C LEU A 74 0.80 20.16 6.59
N LEU A 75 1.72 20.28 5.63
CA LEU A 75 2.99 19.55 5.64
C LEU A 75 3.77 19.74 6.95
N PHE A 76 3.80 20.94 7.52
CA PHE A 76 4.49 21.19 8.79
C PHE A 76 4.05 20.26 9.95
N ALA A 77 2.88 19.63 9.85
CA ALA A 77 2.35 18.68 10.82
C ALA A 77 2.16 17.25 10.26
N LEU A 78 2.22 17.07 8.94
CA LEU A 78 1.84 15.83 8.24
C LEU A 78 2.90 15.29 7.27
N GLU A 79 4.04 15.97 7.17
CA GLU A 79 5.14 15.62 6.30
C GLU A 79 5.70 14.24 6.67
N LEU A 80 5.86 13.42 5.64
CA LEU A 80 6.56 12.16 5.67
C LEU A 80 8.05 12.45 5.43
N ASP A 81 8.68 13.15 6.38
CA ASP A 81 10.11 13.42 6.35
C ASP A 81 10.92 12.15 6.67
N MET A 82 12.24 12.30 6.83
CA MET A 82 13.10 11.16 7.13
C MET A 82 12.86 10.59 8.54
N GLU A 83 12.40 11.37 9.50
CA GLU A 83 12.18 10.93 10.88
C GLU A 83 10.78 10.37 11.10
N HIS A 84 9.85 10.63 10.18
CA HIS A 84 8.50 10.13 10.25
C HIS A 84 8.49 8.58 10.37
N PRO A 85 7.70 7.99 11.29
CA PRO A 85 7.73 6.55 11.58
C PRO A 85 7.59 5.63 10.36
N VAL A 86 6.73 6.00 9.39
CA VAL A 86 6.59 5.27 8.12
C VAL A 86 7.91 5.23 7.34
N SER A 87 8.60 6.37 7.23
CA SER A 87 9.88 6.49 6.53
C SER A 87 10.96 5.66 7.22
N VAL A 88 10.99 5.71 8.56
CA VAL A 88 11.90 4.91 9.38
C VAL A 88 11.65 3.42 9.16
N ALA A 89 10.39 2.97 9.23
CA ALA A 89 10.04 1.56 9.10
C ALA A 89 10.37 0.98 7.71
N TYR A 90 10.11 1.74 6.62
CA TYR A 90 10.54 1.31 5.28
C TYR A 90 12.06 1.20 5.17
N ARG A 91 12.82 2.14 5.74
CA ARG A 91 14.29 2.07 5.74
C ARG A 91 14.81 0.90 6.56
N GLN A 92 14.20 0.67 7.72
CA GLN A 92 14.56 -0.44 8.59
C GLN A 92 14.30 -1.79 7.89
N CYS A 93 13.13 -1.96 7.27
CA CYS A 93 12.82 -3.15 6.48
C CYS A 93 13.83 -3.36 5.34
N GLY A 94 14.21 -2.30 4.62
CA GLY A 94 15.28 -2.35 3.62
C GLY A 94 16.61 -2.83 4.21
N ALA A 95 17.06 -2.22 5.31
CA ALA A 95 18.31 -2.56 5.97
C ALA A 95 18.33 -4.02 6.49
N GLU A 96 17.24 -4.48 7.12
CA GLU A 96 17.09 -5.87 7.59
C GLU A 96 17.19 -6.90 6.44
N ASN A 97 16.86 -6.48 5.22
CA ASN A 97 16.97 -7.30 4.00
C ASN A 97 18.27 -7.02 3.19
N GLY A 98 19.25 -6.34 3.80
CA GLY A 98 20.55 -6.06 3.16
C GLY A 98 20.50 -4.98 2.09
N MET A 99 19.46 -4.14 2.07
CA MET A 99 19.23 -3.06 1.13
C MET A 99 19.34 -1.69 1.80
N GLU A 100 20.54 -1.38 2.30
CA GLU A 100 20.82 -0.11 2.95
C GLU A 100 20.49 1.09 2.02
N GLY A 101 19.81 2.10 2.58
CA GLY A 101 19.38 3.27 1.82
C GLY A 101 18.11 3.09 0.99
N TRP A 102 17.51 1.89 0.97
CA TRP A 102 16.16 1.70 0.43
C TRP A 102 15.08 2.26 1.35
N GLY A 103 13.92 2.61 0.79
CA GLY A 103 12.74 3.00 1.56
C GLY A 103 11.76 3.81 0.72
N LEU A 104 11.29 4.94 1.27
CA LEU A 104 10.42 5.86 0.55
C LEU A 104 11.18 6.67 -0.52
N GLY A 105 10.50 6.92 -1.63
CA GLY A 105 10.95 7.72 -2.75
C GLY A 105 10.03 8.93 -2.97
N PRO A 106 9.48 9.13 -4.19
CA PRO A 106 8.59 10.26 -4.45
C PRO A 106 7.32 10.24 -3.60
N ILE A 107 7.04 11.34 -2.92
CA ILE A 107 5.81 11.53 -2.13
C ILE A 107 4.96 12.61 -2.79
N LEU A 108 3.77 12.24 -3.24
CA LEU A 108 2.84 13.13 -3.93
C LEU A 108 1.60 13.39 -3.09
N TYR A 109 1.62 14.51 -2.37
CA TYR A 109 0.55 14.98 -1.49
C TYR A 109 -0.70 15.47 -2.24
N GLY A 110 -1.82 15.49 -1.52
CA GLY A 110 -3.09 16.10 -1.91
C GLY A 110 -3.16 17.58 -1.51
N SER A 111 -4.38 18.12 -1.38
CA SER A 111 -4.63 19.49 -0.90
C SER A 111 -5.80 19.55 0.08
N VAL A 112 -5.88 20.59 0.92
CA VAL A 112 -6.97 20.77 1.91
C VAL A 112 -8.36 20.75 1.26
N LYS A 113 -8.52 21.41 0.10
CA LYS A 113 -9.78 21.43 -0.66
C LYS A 113 -10.22 20.03 -1.14
N GLU A 114 -9.27 19.10 -1.25
CA GLU A 114 -9.49 17.72 -1.67
C GLU A 114 -9.71 16.81 -0.48
N TRP A 115 -9.07 17.09 0.67
CA TRP A 115 -9.28 16.35 1.91
C TRP A 115 -10.76 16.36 2.36
N ILE A 116 -11.47 17.48 2.16
CA ILE A 116 -12.89 17.64 2.52
C ILE A 116 -13.85 17.05 1.47
N CYS A 117 -13.40 16.74 0.24
CA CYS A 117 -14.28 16.31 -0.86
C CYS A 117 -13.84 15.00 -1.52
N TRP A 118 -14.56 13.91 -1.21
CA TRP A 118 -14.24 12.53 -1.60
C TRP A 118 -14.08 12.34 -3.13
N THR A 119 -14.91 12.99 -3.95
CA THR A 119 -14.81 12.89 -5.42
C THR A 119 -13.56 13.56 -5.99
N ARG A 120 -13.02 14.57 -5.28
CA ARG A 120 -11.79 15.27 -5.66
C ARG A 120 -10.55 14.50 -5.21
N LYS A 121 -10.58 13.79 -4.06
CA LYS A 121 -9.49 12.88 -3.62
C LYS A 121 -9.09 11.89 -4.72
N SER A 122 -10.07 11.14 -5.24
CA SER A 122 -9.84 10.16 -6.31
C SER A 122 -9.22 10.78 -7.58
N ARG A 123 -9.73 11.95 -8.02
CA ARG A 123 -9.18 12.64 -9.21
C ARG A 123 -7.73 13.10 -8.99
N ARG A 124 -7.40 13.57 -7.78
CA ARG A 124 -6.04 13.99 -7.44
C ARG A 124 -5.06 12.81 -7.47
N LYS A 125 -5.42 11.65 -6.92
CA LYS A 125 -4.56 10.47 -6.94
C LYS A 125 -4.25 10.02 -8.36
N VAL A 126 -5.24 9.99 -9.26
CA VAL A 126 -5.01 9.70 -10.70
C VAL A 126 -4.07 10.72 -11.33
N LYS A 127 -4.22 12.02 -11.01
CA LYS A 127 -3.32 13.07 -11.51
C LYS A 127 -1.89 12.91 -10.97
N ASN A 128 -1.74 12.60 -9.69
CA ASN A 128 -0.44 12.38 -9.07
C ASN A 128 0.22 11.10 -9.62
N PHE A 129 -0.54 10.04 -9.88
CA PHE A 129 -0.05 8.84 -10.54
C PHE A 129 0.51 9.14 -11.95
N ARG A 130 -0.23 9.92 -12.76
CA ARG A 130 0.29 10.38 -14.08
C ARG A 130 1.59 11.17 -13.94
N ARG A 131 1.67 12.09 -12.96
CA ARG A 131 2.88 12.87 -12.69
C ARG A 131 4.05 11.98 -12.28
N LEU A 132 3.80 10.93 -11.48
CA LEU A 132 4.81 9.94 -11.10
C LEU A 132 5.31 9.20 -12.34
N MET A 133 4.43 8.75 -13.24
CA MET A 133 4.81 8.12 -14.50
C MET A 133 5.69 9.02 -15.38
N GLU A 134 5.37 10.31 -15.47
CA GLU A 134 6.19 11.28 -16.22
C GLU A 134 7.58 11.49 -15.60
N LEU A 135 7.69 11.46 -14.26
CA LEU A 135 8.97 11.55 -13.55
C LEU A 135 9.80 10.29 -13.77
N ASP A 136 9.17 9.13 -13.60
CA ASP A 136 9.81 7.84 -13.77
C ASP A 136 10.22 7.59 -15.22
N GLY A 137 9.37 7.92 -16.20
CA GLY A 137 9.68 7.77 -17.62
C GLY A 137 10.93 8.56 -18.03
N ARG A 138 11.07 9.79 -17.54
CA ARG A 138 12.30 10.59 -17.76
C ARG A 138 13.54 9.91 -17.15
N ASN A 139 13.42 9.38 -15.93
CA ASN A 139 14.52 8.68 -15.26
C ASN A 139 14.85 7.33 -15.91
N ALA A 140 13.83 6.63 -16.40
CA ALA A 140 13.92 5.32 -17.00
C ALA A 140 14.63 5.39 -18.36
N ILE A 141 14.28 6.39 -19.20
CA ILE A 141 15.00 6.69 -20.45
C ILE A 141 16.48 6.97 -20.17
N ALA A 142 16.78 7.80 -19.16
CA ALA A 142 18.16 8.14 -18.81
C ALA A 142 18.98 6.94 -18.31
N ARG A 143 18.33 5.88 -17.79
CA ARG A 143 18.98 4.72 -17.15
C ARG A 143 18.77 3.41 -17.91
N GLY A 144 18.13 3.42 -19.07
CA GLY A 144 17.95 2.25 -19.94
C GLY A 144 17.00 1.18 -19.39
N TYR A 145 16.03 1.52 -18.54
CA TYR A 145 14.97 0.60 -18.10
C TYR A 145 13.57 1.12 -18.44
N MET A 146 12.57 0.28 -18.24
CA MET A 146 11.15 0.65 -18.31
C MET A 146 10.51 0.36 -16.94
N THR A 147 9.58 1.22 -16.53
CA THR A 147 8.87 1.12 -15.25
C THR A 147 7.47 0.56 -15.47
N GLU A 148 7.10 -0.44 -14.69
CA GLU A 148 5.72 -0.89 -14.50
C GLU A 148 5.27 -0.56 -13.08
N TYR A 149 3.96 -0.54 -12.83
CA TYR A 149 3.41 -0.05 -11.58
C TYR A 149 2.51 -1.08 -10.91
N VAL A 150 2.50 -1.07 -9.59
CA VAL A 150 1.40 -1.63 -8.78
C VAL A 150 0.91 -0.52 -7.86
N PHE A 151 -0.41 -0.48 -7.64
CA PHE A 151 -1.00 0.44 -6.68
C PHE A 151 -1.58 -0.33 -5.51
N ILE A 152 -1.24 0.09 -4.29
CA ILE A 152 -1.78 -0.43 -3.03
C ILE A 152 -2.54 0.71 -2.37
N GLY A 153 -3.82 0.51 -2.10
CA GLY A 153 -4.64 1.47 -1.38
C GLY A 153 -5.67 0.74 -0.53
N ASP A 154 -6.61 1.46 0.05
CA ASP A 154 -7.69 0.91 0.86
C ASP A 154 -9.06 1.13 0.21
N THR A 155 -10.09 0.52 0.79
CA THR A 155 -11.46 0.66 0.31
C THR A 155 -12.25 1.78 1.00
N GLY A 156 -11.72 2.42 2.04
CA GLY A 156 -12.33 3.52 2.78
C GLY A 156 -12.06 4.92 2.22
N GLU A 157 -10.85 5.20 1.72
CA GLU A 157 -10.38 6.57 1.41
C GLU A 157 -10.31 6.93 -0.09
N GLY A 158 -11.32 6.52 -0.88
CA GLY A 158 -11.42 6.91 -2.30
C GLY A 158 -10.34 6.32 -3.21
N ASP A 159 -9.48 5.47 -2.65
CA ASP A 159 -8.43 4.72 -3.33
C ASP A 159 -9.00 3.69 -4.27
N PHE A 160 -10.07 3.00 -3.87
CA PHE A 160 -10.81 2.14 -4.78
C PHE A 160 -11.20 2.89 -6.08
N LYS A 161 -11.88 4.03 -5.96
CA LYS A 161 -12.30 4.83 -7.13
C LYS A 161 -11.12 5.41 -7.92
N ALA A 162 -10.00 5.71 -7.26
CA ALA A 162 -8.79 6.18 -7.93
C ALA A 162 -8.12 5.05 -8.71
N GLY A 163 -7.93 3.89 -8.08
CA GLY A 163 -7.32 2.70 -8.65
C GLY A 163 -8.08 2.20 -9.87
N ILE A 164 -9.42 2.16 -9.82
CA ILE A 164 -10.23 1.78 -10.99
C ILE A 164 -9.98 2.72 -12.17
N LYS A 165 -9.96 4.03 -11.95
CA LYS A 165 -9.59 4.98 -13.00
C LYS A 165 -8.15 4.83 -13.47
N MET A 166 -7.22 4.40 -12.62
CA MET A 166 -5.85 4.12 -13.06
C MET A 166 -5.83 2.89 -13.98
N CYS A 167 -6.57 1.83 -13.65
CA CYS A 167 -6.73 0.66 -14.51
C CYS A 167 -7.37 1.03 -15.86
N GLU A 168 -8.40 1.89 -15.85
CA GLU A 168 -9.06 2.36 -17.07
C GLU A 168 -8.13 3.18 -17.97
N ASN A 169 -7.36 4.11 -17.38
CA ASN A 169 -6.55 5.08 -18.12
C ASN A 169 -5.15 4.58 -18.48
N PHE A 170 -4.58 3.65 -17.70
CA PHE A 170 -3.19 3.18 -17.82
C PHE A 170 -3.08 1.64 -17.73
N PRO A 171 -3.89 0.86 -18.48
CA PRO A 171 -3.91 -0.60 -18.37
C PRO A 171 -2.63 -1.30 -18.84
N ARG A 172 -1.74 -0.59 -19.55
CA ARG A 172 -0.49 -1.14 -20.06
C ARG A 172 0.66 -0.98 -19.05
N GLU A 173 0.56 0.05 -18.21
CA GLU A 173 1.58 0.42 -17.24
C GLU A 173 1.29 -0.15 -15.85
N LEU A 174 0.01 -0.30 -15.48
CA LEU A 174 -0.42 -0.84 -14.19
C LEU A 174 -0.58 -2.36 -14.26
N ARG A 175 0.21 -3.09 -13.46
CA ARG A 175 0.24 -4.56 -13.41
C ARG A 175 -0.79 -5.16 -12.47
N ALA A 176 -1.12 -4.47 -11.39
CA ALA A 176 -2.14 -4.88 -10.43
C ALA A 176 -2.57 -3.72 -9.55
N LEU A 177 -3.81 -3.81 -9.07
CA LEU A 177 -4.40 -2.95 -8.05
C LEU A 177 -4.69 -3.81 -6.80
N PHE A 178 -4.04 -3.52 -5.69
CA PHE A 178 -4.27 -4.16 -4.40
C PHE A 178 -5.09 -3.22 -3.51
N LEU A 179 -6.19 -3.73 -2.95
CA LEU A 179 -7.12 -2.96 -2.13
C LEU A 179 -7.30 -3.60 -0.76
N HIS A 180 -6.77 -2.93 0.25
CA HIS A 180 -6.91 -3.31 1.65
C HIS A 180 -8.35 -3.04 2.13
N MET A 181 -9.00 -4.10 2.62
CA MET A 181 -10.37 -4.06 3.08
C MET A 181 -10.44 -3.53 4.51
N VAL A 182 -10.86 -2.26 4.65
CA VAL A 182 -10.91 -1.56 5.95
C VAL A 182 -12.31 -1.24 6.45
N TYR A 183 -13.35 -1.60 5.70
CA TYR A 183 -14.74 -1.50 6.17
C TYR A 183 -15.46 -2.84 6.12
N CYS A 184 -16.42 -2.98 7.03
CA CYS A 184 -17.35 -4.10 7.10
C CYS A 184 -18.76 -3.55 6.92
N VAL A 185 -19.59 -4.25 6.16
CA VAL A 185 -21.02 -3.93 6.01
C VAL A 185 -21.77 -4.91 6.92
N ASP A 186 -22.63 -4.39 7.80
CA ASP A 186 -23.43 -5.20 8.73
C ASP A 186 -22.61 -6.17 9.60
N ASP A 187 -21.45 -5.72 10.11
CA ASP A 187 -20.46 -6.52 10.86
C ASP A 187 -19.88 -7.73 10.10
N VAL A 188 -20.18 -7.88 8.81
CA VAL A 188 -19.64 -8.90 7.93
C VAL A 188 -18.56 -8.28 7.05
N CYS A 189 -17.30 -8.55 7.38
CA CYS A 189 -16.14 -8.16 6.57
C CYS A 189 -15.93 -9.18 5.44
N LYS A 190 -16.86 -9.28 4.49
CA LYS A 190 -16.67 -10.16 3.33
C LYS A 190 -15.74 -9.48 2.34
N VAL A 191 -14.55 -10.05 2.14
CA VAL A 191 -13.63 -9.62 1.08
C VAL A 191 -14.36 -9.84 -0.26
N PRO A 192 -14.51 -8.79 -1.11
CA PRO A 192 -15.11 -8.93 -2.41
C PRO A 192 -14.35 -9.93 -3.28
N GLU A 193 -15.03 -10.50 -4.27
CA GLU A 193 -14.35 -11.29 -5.29
C GLU A 193 -13.41 -10.41 -6.10
N ASP A 194 -12.24 -10.95 -6.41
CA ASP A 194 -11.29 -10.30 -7.30
C ASP A 194 -11.85 -10.25 -8.72
N TYR A 195 -11.48 -9.23 -9.47
CA TYR A 195 -11.87 -9.10 -10.86
C TYR A 195 -10.79 -8.37 -11.66
N ALA A 196 -11.02 -8.12 -12.95
CA ALA A 196 -10.10 -7.37 -13.78
C ALA A 196 -10.78 -6.16 -14.43
N VAL A 197 -10.05 -5.05 -14.52
CA VAL A 197 -10.46 -3.85 -15.29
C VAL A 197 -9.47 -3.66 -16.42
N ASN A 198 -9.94 -3.80 -17.66
CA ASN A 198 -9.09 -3.73 -18.86
C ASN A 198 -7.87 -4.66 -18.80
N GLY A 199 -8.03 -5.84 -18.20
CA GLY A 199 -6.96 -6.84 -18.03
C GLY A 199 -6.04 -6.61 -16.83
N VAL A 200 -6.20 -5.50 -16.10
CA VAL A 200 -5.47 -5.26 -14.85
C VAL A 200 -6.22 -5.94 -13.69
N PRO A 201 -5.60 -6.86 -12.94
CA PRO A 201 -6.23 -7.49 -11.79
C PRO A 201 -6.46 -6.48 -10.66
N VAL A 202 -7.68 -6.52 -10.10
CA VAL A 202 -8.13 -5.81 -8.91
C VAL A 202 -8.29 -6.83 -7.81
N LEU A 203 -7.40 -6.75 -6.81
CA LEU A 203 -7.16 -7.76 -5.81
C LEU A 203 -7.50 -7.20 -4.43
N PHE A 204 -8.57 -7.69 -3.82
CA PHE A 204 -8.98 -7.29 -2.47
C PHE A 204 -8.29 -8.14 -1.42
N PHE A 205 -7.86 -7.58 -0.30
CA PHE A 205 -7.21 -8.37 0.74
C PHE A 205 -7.51 -7.81 2.12
N LYS A 206 -7.39 -8.67 3.14
CA LYS A 206 -7.57 -8.29 4.54
C LYS A 206 -6.25 -8.23 5.30
N THR A 207 -5.31 -9.14 5.00
CA THR A 207 -3.94 -9.08 5.53
C THR A 207 -2.92 -8.99 4.41
N TYR A 208 -1.72 -8.50 4.74
CA TYR A 208 -0.62 -8.45 3.77
C TYR A 208 -0.09 -9.84 3.40
N VAL A 209 -0.40 -10.89 4.17
CA VAL A 209 -0.19 -12.29 3.75
C VAL A 209 -1.15 -12.65 2.61
N GLY A 210 -2.44 -12.32 2.76
CA GLY A 210 -3.42 -12.49 1.69
C GLY A 210 -3.03 -11.70 0.42
N ALA A 211 -2.51 -10.48 0.58
CA ALA A 211 -1.97 -9.70 -0.54
C ALA A 211 -0.76 -10.39 -1.20
N ALA A 212 0.17 -10.94 -0.40
CA ALA A 212 1.34 -11.65 -0.89
C ALA A 212 0.97 -12.91 -1.68
N ARG A 213 0.01 -13.70 -1.19
CA ARG A 213 -0.53 -14.86 -1.92
C ARG A 213 -1.10 -14.45 -3.28
N LYS A 214 -1.95 -13.42 -3.32
CA LYS A 214 -2.53 -12.92 -4.58
C LYS A 214 -1.47 -12.35 -5.53
N ALA A 215 -0.42 -11.71 -4.98
CA ALA A 215 0.71 -11.26 -5.78
C ALA A 215 1.53 -12.43 -6.36
N TYR A 216 1.68 -13.54 -5.63
CA TYR A 216 2.27 -14.77 -6.17
C TYR A 216 1.44 -15.34 -7.32
N GLU A 217 0.11 -15.45 -7.16
CA GLU A 217 -0.82 -15.89 -8.20
C GLU A 217 -0.79 -15.00 -9.45
N ALA A 218 -0.62 -13.69 -9.26
CA ALA A 218 -0.46 -12.71 -10.34
C ALA A 218 0.95 -12.71 -10.98
N GLY A 219 1.86 -13.58 -10.51
CA GLY A 219 3.25 -13.65 -10.99
C GLY A 219 4.11 -12.44 -10.62
N LEU A 220 3.72 -11.71 -9.56
CA LEU A 220 4.41 -10.54 -9.02
C LEU A 220 5.27 -10.87 -7.80
N LEU A 221 5.20 -12.09 -7.26
CA LEU A 221 6.06 -12.62 -6.21
C LEU A 221 6.44 -14.07 -6.52
N ASN A 222 7.47 -14.58 -5.83
CA ASN A 222 7.77 -16.01 -5.79
C ASN A 222 7.45 -16.56 -4.39
N ARG A 223 7.48 -17.88 -4.23
CA ARG A 223 7.13 -18.54 -2.96
C ARG A 223 7.96 -18.05 -1.76
N TYR A 224 9.28 -17.88 -1.95
CA TYR A 224 10.16 -17.40 -0.89
C TYR A 224 9.82 -15.97 -0.44
N ALA A 225 9.35 -15.12 -1.36
CA ALA A 225 8.89 -13.78 -1.03
C ALA A 225 7.62 -13.84 -0.14
N VAL A 226 6.67 -14.72 -0.47
CA VAL A 226 5.47 -14.94 0.36
C VAL A 226 5.85 -15.44 1.75
N GLU A 227 6.77 -16.41 1.85
CA GLU A 227 7.26 -16.93 3.13
C GLU A 227 7.89 -15.84 4.01
N ARG A 228 8.66 -14.92 3.42
CA ARG A 228 9.24 -13.77 4.15
C ARG A 228 8.16 -12.80 4.65
N VAL A 229 7.12 -12.54 3.84
CA VAL A 229 5.99 -11.71 4.28
C VAL A 229 5.23 -12.37 5.43
N ILE A 230 4.98 -13.68 5.35
CA ILE A 230 4.35 -14.45 6.43
C ILE A 230 5.17 -14.35 7.72
N ALA A 231 6.48 -14.66 7.64
CA ALA A 231 7.35 -14.62 8.80
C ALA A 231 7.35 -13.23 9.46
N LYS A 232 7.46 -12.16 8.66
CA LYS A 232 7.46 -10.78 9.18
C LYS A 232 6.11 -10.38 9.77
N ALA A 233 5.00 -10.76 9.14
CA ALA A 233 3.66 -10.46 9.65
C ALA A 233 3.39 -11.15 10.99
N VAL A 234 3.81 -12.42 11.15
CA VAL A 234 3.71 -13.15 12.42
C VAL A 234 4.55 -12.48 13.50
N GLU A 235 5.82 -12.19 13.21
CA GLU A 235 6.74 -11.51 14.13
C GLU A 235 6.18 -10.15 14.62
N GLU A 236 5.71 -9.31 13.70
CA GLU A 236 5.18 -7.99 14.03
C GLU A 236 3.88 -8.05 14.83
N LEU A 237 3.00 -9.01 14.53
CA LEU A 237 1.76 -9.18 15.27
C LEU A 237 2.02 -9.74 16.69
N GLU A 238 2.97 -10.66 16.85
CA GLU A 238 3.45 -11.13 18.16
C GLU A 238 4.05 -9.99 18.98
N TYR A 239 4.94 -9.20 18.37
CA TYR A 239 5.57 -8.06 19.02
C TYR A 239 4.56 -7.00 19.49
N SER A 240 3.46 -6.83 18.74
CA SER A 240 2.37 -5.93 19.14
C SER A 240 1.60 -6.35 20.39
N GLY A 241 1.78 -7.59 20.87
CA GLY A 241 1.07 -8.13 22.02
C GLY A 241 -0.42 -8.41 21.76
N ALA A 242 -0.84 -8.45 20.49
CA ALA A 242 -2.23 -8.72 20.13
C ALA A 242 -2.67 -10.11 20.65
N PRO A 243 -3.79 -10.23 21.38
CA PRO A 243 -4.27 -11.51 21.89
C PRO A 243 -4.55 -12.49 20.74
N ARG A 244 -4.13 -13.75 20.88
CA ARG A 244 -4.37 -14.80 19.86
C ARG A 244 -5.83 -15.02 19.49
N THR A 245 -6.76 -14.66 20.39
CA THR A 245 -8.20 -14.71 20.15
C THR A 245 -8.75 -13.50 19.39
N SER A 246 -7.92 -12.51 19.06
CA SER A 246 -8.35 -11.30 18.35
C SER A 246 -8.61 -11.58 16.87
N SER A 247 -9.44 -10.75 16.25
CA SER A 247 -9.69 -10.79 14.80
C SER A 247 -8.40 -10.63 13.98
N LYS A 248 -7.40 -9.89 14.49
CA LYS A 248 -6.10 -9.70 13.83
C LYS A 248 -5.40 -11.05 13.56
N TRP A 249 -5.38 -11.92 14.57
CA TRP A 249 -4.80 -13.26 14.45
C TRP A 249 -5.67 -14.18 13.61
N SER A 250 -6.99 -14.17 13.83
CA SER A 250 -7.93 -14.98 13.04
C SER A 250 -7.83 -14.71 11.54
N ASP A 251 -7.67 -13.44 11.15
CA ASP A 251 -7.52 -13.04 9.75
C ASP A 251 -6.17 -13.48 9.18
N LEU A 252 -5.09 -13.29 9.96
CA LEU A 252 -3.75 -13.68 9.54
C LEU A 252 -3.61 -15.19 9.38
N GLU A 253 -4.13 -15.97 10.31
CA GLU A 253 -4.07 -17.45 10.28
C GLU A 253 -4.86 -18.01 9.09
N ALA A 254 -6.04 -17.45 8.80
CA ALA A 254 -6.82 -17.84 7.62
C ALA A 254 -6.08 -17.55 6.30
N ASP A 255 -5.39 -16.41 6.20
CA ASP A 255 -4.60 -16.07 5.02
C ASP A 255 -3.31 -16.91 4.92
N ILE A 256 -2.70 -17.31 6.05
CA ILE A 256 -1.54 -18.22 6.08
C ILE A 256 -1.94 -19.63 5.63
N GLU A 257 -3.08 -20.16 6.10
CA GLU A 257 -3.55 -21.49 5.69
C GLU A 257 -3.86 -21.56 4.19
N ALA A 258 -4.28 -20.43 3.61
CA ALA A 258 -4.57 -20.32 2.19
C ALA A 258 -3.33 -20.12 1.29
N ALA A 259 -2.15 -19.79 1.83
CA ALA A 259 -0.95 -19.36 1.09
C ALA A 259 0.05 -20.49 0.79
#